data_AF-A0A1I0CMV2-F1
#
_entry.id   AF-A0A1I0CMV2-F1
#
_cell.length_a   1.000
_cell.length_b   1.000
_cell.length_c   1.000
_cell.angle_alpha   90.00
_cell.angle_beta   90.00
_cell.angle_gamma   90.00
#
_symmetry.space_group_name_H-M   'P 1'
#
loop_
_entity.id
_entity.type
_entity.pdbx_description
1 polymer ?
#
loop_
_entity_poly.entity_id
_entity_poly.type
_entity_poly.pdbx_seq_one_letter_code
_entity_poly.pdbx_strand_id
1 'polypeptide(L)'
;MTESFVHVAMREYLKKEGWTLVAGEYPGGSDDELYVLSIMDPSVACDNSPDPRRHSEGEIIPDLFAYKAGVMLIIEAKPKYSFDDKEKLRKLLADKYGLLCDALRKFCDERGILSGINFEKIRYVPVLAFGNEQYKVYDEETGFAHIYVKSLSDVKMVFF
;
A
#
# COMPACT_ATOMS: atom_id res chain seq x y z
N MET A 1 5.71 7.90 -17.75
CA MET A 1 5.24 8.22 -16.39
C MET A 1 6.33 8.02 -15.32
N THR A 2 6.46 8.91 -14.33
CA THR A 2 7.35 8.75 -13.15
C THR A 2 6.61 8.13 -11.97
N GLU A 3 7.32 7.66 -10.95
CA GLU A 3 6.72 7.09 -9.73
C GLU A 3 5.91 8.16 -8.98
N SER A 4 6.49 9.33 -8.72
CA SER A 4 5.78 10.46 -8.08
C SER A 4 4.49 10.82 -8.81
N PHE A 5 4.47 10.77 -10.14
CA PHE A 5 3.26 11.01 -10.92
C PHE A 5 2.17 9.96 -10.63
N VAL A 6 2.54 8.67 -10.59
CA VAL A 6 1.61 7.58 -10.25
C VAL A 6 1.08 7.76 -8.83
N HIS A 7 1.94 8.11 -7.85
CA HIS A 7 1.51 8.35 -6.47
C HIS A 7 0.48 9.48 -6.37
N VAL A 8 0.75 10.63 -6.99
CA VAL A 8 -0.18 11.78 -6.98
C VAL A 8 -1.51 11.39 -7.62
N ALA A 9 -1.47 10.85 -8.84
CA ALA A 9 -2.68 10.47 -9.58
C ALA A 9 -3.53 9.44 -8.81
N MET A 10 -2.89 8.43 -8.24
CA MET A 10 -3.53 7.40 -7.43
C MET A 10 -4.23 8.00 -6.20
N ARG A 11 -3.55 8.88 -5.46
CA ARG A 11 -4.11 9.50 -4.25
C ARG A 11 -5.30 10.39 -4.56
N GLU A 12 -5.18 11.24 -5.58
CA GLU A 12 -6.28 12.10 -6.02
C GLU A 12 -7.49 11.28 -6.44
N TYR A 13 -7.27 10.21 -7.22
CA TYR A 13 -8.30 9.27 -7.62
C TYR A 13 -8.97 8.61 -6.41
N LEU A 14 -8.20 8.04 -5.48
CA LEU A 14 -8.75 7.36 -4.30
C LEU A 14 -9.58 8.30 -3.42
N LYS A 15 -9.09 9.53 -3.17
CA LYS A 15 -9.85 10.55 -2.43
C LYS A 15 -11.16 10.90 -3.14
N LYS A 16 -11.11 11.13 -4.45
CA LYS A 16 -12.31 11.43 -5.27
C LYS A 16 -13.32 10.29 -5.22
N GLU A 17 -12.86 9.05 -5.21
CA GLU A 17 -13.69 7.85 -5.08
C GLU A 17 -14.11 7.56 -3.62
N GLY A 18 -13.81 8.47 -2.67
CA GLY A 18 -14.27 8.38 -1.28
C GLY A 18 -13.52 7.34 -0.44
N TRP A 19 -12.28 7.01 -0.79
CA TRP A 19 -11.39 6.24 0.06
C TRP A 19 -10.72 7.15 1.10
N THR A 20 -10.60 6.65 2.32
CA THR A 20 -9.79 7.28 3.36
C THR A 20 -8.35 6.82 3.21
N LEU A 21 -7.42 7.75 2.96
CA LEU A 21 -5.99 7.44 2.99
C LEU A 21 -5.55 7.30 4.45
N VAL A 22 -4.96 6.16 4.81
CA VAL A 22 -4.69 5.78 6.19
C VAL A 22 -3.23 6.06 6.56
N ALA A 23 -2.31 5.52 5.76
CA ALA A 23 -0.88 5.64 5.93
C ALA A 23 -0.21 5.56 4.56
N GLY A 24 1.00 6.05 4.42
CA GLY A 24 1.74 5.92 3.18
C GLY A 24 3.13 6.52 3.26
N GLU A 25 3.94 6.17 2.28
CA GLU A 25 5.27 6.73 2.07
C GLU A 25 5.28 7.38 0.67
N TYR A 26 5.63 8.66 0.62
CA TYR A 26 5.80 9.36 -0.66
C TYR A 26 7.20 9.03 -1.22
N PRO A 27 7.39 8.97 -2.55
CA PRO A 27 8.71 8.73 -3.12
C PRO A 27 9.75 9.71 -2.59
N GLY A 28 10.79 9.19 -1.92
CA GLY A 28 11.81 10.00 -1.24
C GLY A 28 11.65 10.11 0.28
N GLY A 29 10.63 9.47 0.89
CA GLY A 29 10.55 9.22 2.33
C GLY A 29 9.91 10.33 3.19
N SER A 30 9.52 11.47 2.60
CA SER A 30 8.83 12.55 3.32
C SER A 30 7.47 12.83 2.67
N ASP A 31 6.41 12.67 3.45
CA ASP A 31 5.04 12.98 3.09
C ASP A 31 4.47 13.93 4.15
N ASP A 32 4.02 15.11 3.74
CA ASP A 32 3.41 16.10 4.65
C ASP A 32 1.97 15.72 5.04
N GLU A 33 1.34 14.79 4.30
CA GLU A 33 -0.08 14.43 4.46
C GLU A 33 -0.28 13.13 5.24
N LEU A 34 0.61 12.14 5.08
CA LEU A 34 0.46 10.82 5.68
C LEU A 34 1.67 10.43 6.52
N TYR A 35 1.40 9.75 7.63
CA TYR A 35 2.43 9.09 8.40
C TYR A 35 2.77 7.73 7.79
N VAL A 36 4.05 7.39 7.78
CA VAL A 36 4.54 6.08 7.35
C VAL A 36 4.10 5.01 8.34
N LEU A 37 3.57 3.91 7.82
CA LEU A 37 3.29 2.69 8.59
C LEU A 37 4.29 1.63 8.18
N SER A 38 5.16 1.27 9.11
CA SER A 38 6.11 0.17 8.95
C SER A 38 5.55 -1.13 9.52
N ILE A 39 5.63 -2.21 8.74
CA ILE A 39 5.31 -3.56 9.18
C ILE A 39 6.63 -4.27 9.45
N MET A 40 6.98 -4.35 10.73
CA MET A 40 8.23 -4.90 11.21
C MET A 40 8.02 -6.30 11.78
N ASP A 41 8.88 -7.24 11.39
CA ASP A 41 8.94 -8.55 12.02
C ASP A 41 9.83 -8.49 13.28
N PRO A 42 9.26 -8.62 14.49
CA PRO A 42 10.03 -8.51 15.72
C PRO A 42 11.06 -9.63 15.91
N SER A 43 10.96 -10.74 15.18
CA SER A 43 11.92 -11.85 15.26
C SER A 43 13.25 -11.55 14.55
N VAL A 44 13.24 -10.59 13.62
CA VAL A 44 14.42 -10.17 12.84
C VAL A 44 14.85 -8.73 13.18
N ALA A 45 13.98 -7.94 13.81
CA ALA A 45 14.26 -6.57 14.28
C ALA A 45 15.31 -6.45 15.41
N CYS A 46 15.97 -7.55 15.77
CA CYS A 46 17.09 -7.58 16.70
C CYS A 46 18.37 -8.06 15.99
N ASP A 47 18.96 -7.23 15.15
CA ASP A 47 20.41 -7.24 15.00
C ASP A 47 20.96 -5.89 15.48
N ASN A 48 22.05 -5.94 16.25
CA ASN A 48 22.78 -4.75 16.69
C ASN A 48 23.56 -4.16 15.48
N SER A 49 22.88 -3.90 14.36
CA SER A 49 23.51 -3.36 13.17
C SER A 49 23.91 -1.91 13.43
N PRO A 50 25.19 -1.54 13.25
CA PRO A 50 25.64 -0.17 13.44
C PRO A 50 25.17 0.79 12.34
N ASP A 51 24.40 0.30 11.36
CA ASP A 51 23.91 1.08 10.22
C ASP A 51 22.38 1.14 10.20
N PRO A 52 21.76 2.20 10.74
CA PRO A 52 20.30 2.39 10.75
C PRO A 52 19.69 2.61 9.35
N ARG A 53 20.51 2.67 8.28
CA ARG A 53 20.06 2.81 6.89
C ARG A 53 20.00 1.48 6.13
N ARG A 54 20.41 0.36 6.73
CA ARG A 54 20.01 -0.95 6.21
C ARG A 54 18.55 -1.12 6.59
N HIS A 55 17.65 -0.88 5.63
CA HIS A 55 16.25 -1.30 5.71
C HIS A 55 16.28 -2.71 6.28
N SER A 56 15.81 -2.85 7.52
CA SER A 56 16.05 -4.05 8.31
C SER A 56 15.52 -5.26 7.54
N GLU A 57 16.33 -6.32 7.42
CA GLU A 57 15.88 -7.57 6.79
C GLU A 57 14.58 -7.99 7.49
N GLY A 58 13.42 -7.81 6.85
CA GLY A 58 12.12 -8.12 7.45
C GLY A 58 11.09 -6.98 7.49
N GLU A 59 11.49 -5.74 7.24
CA GLU A 59 10.59 -4.59 7.18
C GLU A 59 9.88 -4.46 5.83
N ILE A 60 8.56 -4.30 5.85
CA ILE A 60 7.76 -4.01 4.65
C ILE A 60 7.00 -2.70 4.88
N ILE A 61 7.23 -1.75 3.98
CA ILE A 61 6.52 -0.47 3.93
C ILE A 61 5.80 -0.39 2.59
N PRO A 62 4.46 -0.53 2.57
CA PRO A 62 3.66 -0.22 1.40
C PRO A 62 3.58 1.28 1.14
N ASP A 63 3.52 1.65 -0.13
CA ASP A 63 3.45 3.05 -0.57
C ASP A 63 2.17 3.76 -0.07
N LEU A 64 1.05 3.03 0.01
CA LEU A 64 -0.22 3.58 0.48
C LEU A 64 -1.15 2.52 1.06
N PHE A 65 -1.80 2.87 2.16
CA PHE A 65 -2.98 2.19 2.69
C PHE A 65 -4.21 3.05 2.50
N ALA A 66 -5.30 2.45 2.01
CA ALA A 66 -6.56 3.16 1.81
C ALA A 66 -7.75 2.31 2.27
N TYR A 67 -8.66 2.90 3.04
CA TYR A 67 -9.80 2.21 3.62
C TYR A 67 -11.13 2.74 3.08
N LYS A 68 -12.07 1.83 2.80
CA LYS A 68 -13.47 2.16 2.51
C LYS A 68 -14.37 0.98 2.83
N ALA A 69 -15.41 1.22 3.65
CA ALA A 69 -16.51 0.29 3.89
C ALA A 69 -16.10 -1.17 4.16
N GLY A 70 -15.14 -1.38 5.06
CA GLY A 70 -14.66 -2.73 5.43
C GLY A 70 -13.63 -3.33 4.46
N VAL A 71 -13.14 -2.56 3.50
CA VAL A 71 -12.05 -2.95 2.60
C VAL A 71 -10.82 -2.09 2.87
N MET A 72 -9.67 -2.73 3.06
CA MET A 72 -8.35 -2.10 3.13
C MET A 72 -7.55 -2.44 1.88
N LEU A 73 -7.17 -1.43 1.12
CA LEU A 73 -6.22 -1.54 0.02
C LEU A 73 -4.80 -1.42 0.58
N ILE A 74 -3.91 -2.30 0.11
CA ILE A 74 -2.48 -2.23 0.37
C ILE A 74 -1.81 -2.04 -0.98
N ILE A 75 -1.21 -0.87 -1.19
CA ILE A 75 -0.85 -0.43 -2.53
C ILE A 75 0.65 -0.23 -2.65
N GLU A 76 1.22 -0.79 -3.72
CA GLU A 76 2.55 -0.43 -4.24
C GLU A 76 2.36 0.35 -5.54
N ALA A 77 3.06 1.46 -5.68
CA ALA A 77 3.04 2.32 -6.84
C ALA A 77 4.37 2.23 -7.58
N LYS A 78 4.31 1.99 -8.89
CA LYS A 78 5.48 1.86 -9.76
C LYS A 78 5.27 2.58 -11.08
N PRO A 79 6.32 3.10 -11.73
CA PRO A 79 6.20 3.69 -13.07
C PRO A 79 5.58 2.75 -14.11
N LYS A 80 5.77 1.43 -13.94
CA LYS A 80 5.27 0.36 -14.83
C LYS A 80 4.88 -0.86 -13.99
N TYR A 81 4.08 -1.75 -14.56
CA TYR A 81 3.77 -3.05 -13.95
C TYR A 81 5.05 -3.81 -13.56
N SER A 82 5.02 -4.42 -12.39
CA SER A 82 6.11 -5.19 -11.80
C SER A 82 5.55 -6.47 -11.17
N PHE A 83 6.01 -7.61 -11.65
CA PHE A 83 5.62 -8.90 -11.10
C PHE A 83 6.21 -9.10 -9.69
N ASP A 84 7.43 -8.63 -9.46
CA ASP A 84 8.10 -8.77 -8.17
C ASP A 84 7.38 -8.00 -7.05
N ASP A 85 6.90 -6.78 -7.34
CA ASP A 85 6.11 -5.99 -6.38
C ASP A 85 4.72 -6.61 -6.14
N LYS A 86 4.12 -7.20 -7.17
CA LYS A 86 2.89 -8.01 -7.02
C LYS A 86 3.13 -9.17 -6.05
N GLU A 87 4.20 -9.93 -6.24
CA GLU A 87 4.54 -11.07 -5.37
C GLU A 87 4.91 -10.63 -3.95
N LYS A 88 5.57 -9.48 -3.77
CA LYS A 88 5.83 -8.86 -2.46
C LYS A 88 4.52 -8.63 -1.69
N LEU A 89 3.52 -8.03 -2.32
CA LEU A 89 2.21 -7.79 -1.70
C LEU A 89 1.47 -9.09 -1.34
N ARG A 90 1.56 -10.11 -2.20
CA ARG A 90 0.99 -11.43 -1.91
C ARG A 90 1.62 -12.06 -0.68
N LYS A 91 2.96 -12.07 -0.62
CA LYS A 91 3.70 -12.63 0.52
C LYS A 91 3.39 -11.89 1.81
N LEU A 92 3.24 -10.56 1.77
CA LEU A 92 2.80 -9.79 2.93
C LEU A 92 1.47 -10.32 3.49
N LEU A 93 0.49 -10.56 2.63
CA LEU A 93 -0.82 -11.06 3.06
C LEU A 93 -0.84 -12.55 3.42
N ALA A 94 0.00 -13.37 2.78
CA ALA A 94 0.07 -14.79 3.08
C ALA A 94 0.83 -15.07 4.38
N ASP A 95 1.98 -14.43 4.55
CA ASP A 95 2.96 -14.81 5.57
C ASP A 95 2.96 -13.86 6.78
N LYS A 96 2.55 -12.61 6.58
CA LYS A 96 2.64 -11.53 7.59
C LYS A 96 1.30 -10.88 7.94
N TYR A 97 0.18 -11.57 7.66
CA TYR A 97 -1.18 -11.05 7.91
C TYR A 97 -1.40 -10.57 9.35
N GLY A 98 -0.95 -11.36 10.34
CA GLY A 98 -1.08 -11.00 11.76
C GLY A 98 -0.31 -9.73 12.11
N LEU A 99 0.95 -9.63 11.65
CA LEU A 99 1.79 -8.46 11.87
C LEU A 99 1.20 -7.20 11.21
N LEU A 100 0.65 -7.34 10.00
CA LEU A 100 -0.07 -6.27 9.31
C LEU A 100 -1.26 -5.77 10.14
N CYS A 101 -2.10 -6.68 10.63
CA CYS A 101 -3.28 -6.31 11.43
C CYS A 101 -2.88 -5.60 12.73
N ASP A 102 -1.84 -6.08 13.39
CA ASP A 102 -1.33 -5.49 14.62
C ASP A 102 -0.73 -4.09 14.39
N ALA A 103 0.06 -3.94 13.34
CA ALA A 103 0.65 -2.66 12.95
C ALA A 103 -0.44 -1.63 12.60
N LEU A 104 -1.44 -2.02 11.80
CA LEU A 104 -2.57 -1.16 11.44
C LEU A 104 -3.41 -0.75 12.65
N ARG A 105 -3.73 -1.70 13.53
CA ARG A 105 -4.49 -1.41 14.76
C ARG A 105 -3.75 -0.40 15.61
N LYS A 106 -2.48 -0.66 15.92
CA LYS A 106 -1.65 0.25 16.72
C LYS A 106 -1.55 1.63 16.07
N PHE A 107 -1.25 1.69 14.78
CA PHE A 107 -1.14 2.95 14.04
C PHE A 107 -2.45 3.74 14.08
N CYS A 108 -3.58 3.09 13.81
CA CYS A 108 -4.88 3.75 13.79
C CYS A 108 -5.32 4.24 15.18
N ASP A 109 -5.04 3.45 16.23
CA ASP A 109 -5.30 3.85 17.62
C ASP A 109 -4.46 5.07 18.03
N GLU A 110 -3.16 5.07 17.72
CA GLU A 110 -2.25 6.20 18.02
C GLU A 110 -2.64 7.48 17.28
N ARG A 111 -3.16 7.36 16.06
CA ARG A 111 -3.59 8.50 15.24
C ARG A 111 -5.05 8.90 15.46
N GLY A 112 -5.82 8.12 16.22
CA GLY A 112 -7.25 8.37 16.43
C GLY A 112 -8.09 8.29 15.15
N ILE A 113 -7.69 7.46 14.18
CA ILE A 113 -8.40 7.23 12.91
C ILE A 113 -8.97 5.82 12.89
N LEU A 114 -10.05 5.61 12.12
CA LEU A 114 -10.69 4.28 11.97
C LEU A 114 -10.98 3.57 13.31
N SER A 115 -11.30 4.35 14.36
CA SER A 115 -11.52 3.81 15.70
C SER A 115 -12.67 2.80 15.72
N GLY A 116 -12.45 1.68 16.42
CA GLY A 116 -13.45 0.61 16.56
C GLY A 116 -13.53 -0.35 15.37
N ILE A 117 -12.71 -0.17 14.32
CA ILE A 117 -12.57 -1.17 13.26
C ILE A 117 -11.85 -2.41 13.80
N ASN A 118 -12.45 -3.58 13.56
CA ASN A 118 -11.77 -4.85 13.78
C ASN A 118 -10.96 -5.23 12.53
N PHE A 119 -9.66 -4.91 12.57
CA PHE A 119 -8.72 -5.15 11.46
C PHE A 119 -8.54 -6.63 11.09
N GLU A 120 -8.96 -7.58 11.91
CA GLU A 120 -8.92 -9.01 11.54
C GLU A 120 -10.13 -9.42 10.68
N LYS A 121 -11.22 -8.64 10.70
CA LYS A 121 -12.49 -8.95 10.03
C LYS A 121 -12.72 -8.16 8.73
N ILE A 122 -11.86 -7.20 8.43
CA ILE A 122 -11.95 -6.43 7.17
C ILE A 122 -11.31 -7.23 6.03
N ARG A 123 -11.71 -6.91 4.80
CA ARG A 123 -11.11 -7.49 3.60
C ARG A 123 -9.86 -6.71 3.23
N TYR A 124 -8.74 -7.38 3.10
CA TYR A 124 -7.52 -6.81 2.52
C TYR A 124 -7.44 -7.12 1.04
N VAL A 125 -7.10 -6.12 0.23
CA VAL A 125 -6.90 -6.26 -1.20
C VAL A 125 -5.51 -5.69 -1.54
N PRO A 126 -4.57 -6.54 -1.98
CA PRO A 126 -3.30 -6.06 -2.52
C PRO A 126 -3.55 -5.39 -3.86
N VAL A 127 -2.88 -4.25 -4.08
CA VAL A 127 -3.08 -3.41 -5.26
C VAL A 127 -1.74 -3.00 -5.84
N LEU A 128 -1.59 -3.15 -7.15
CA LEU A 128 -0.48 -2.53 -7.87
C LEU A 128 -1.00 -1.31 -8.64
N ALA A 129 -0.47 -0.13 -8.32
CA ALA A 129 -0.72 1.10 -9.04
C ALA A 129 0.41 1.37 -10.01
N PHE A 130 0.12 1.59 -11.29
CA PHE A 130 1.17 1.83 -12.27
C PHE A 130 0.76 2.61 -13.50
N GLY A 131 1.75 3.20 -14.14
CA GLY A 131 1.59 3.85 -15.42
C GLY A 131 1.20 2.86 -16.52
N ASN A 132 0.09 3.13 -17.20
CA ASN A 132 -0.44 2.32 -18.29
C ASN A 132 -0.98 3.20 -19.43
N GLU A 133 -0.10 3.98 -20.04
CA GLU A 133 -0.44 4.93 -21.11
C GLU A 133 -1.05 4.23 -22.35
N GLN A 134 -0.78 2.93 -22.53
CA GLN A 134 -1.18 2.15 -23.70
C GLN A 134 -2.44 1.27 -23.45
N TYR A 135 -3.08 1.35 -22.28
CA TYR A 135 -4.19 0.47 -21.88
C TYR A 135 -3.89 -1.03 -22.08
N LYS A 136 -2.65 -1.44 -21.83
CA LYS A 136 -2.34 -2.86 -21.86
C LYS A 136 -3.11 -3.55 -20.73
N VAL A 137 -3.88 -4.58 -21.08
CA VAL A 137 -4.51 -5.45 -20.09
C VAL A 137 -3.42 -6.37 -19.54
N TYR A 138 -3.38 -6.51 -18.21
CA TYR A 138 -2.45 -7.39 -17.51
C TYR A 138 -3.24 -8.53 -16.89
N ASP A 139 -2.59 -9.68 -16.72
CA ASP A 139 -3.24 -10.87 -16.19
C ASP A 139 -3.93 -10.59 -14.86
N GLU A 140 -5.16 -11.06 -14.80
CA GLU A 140 -6.12 -10.80 -13.74
C GLU A 140 -6.03 -11.94 -12.73
N GLU A 141 -5.99 -11.59 -11.44
CA GLU A 141 -5.96 -12.58 -10.37
C GLU A 141 -7.00 -12.27 -9.31
N THR A 142 -7.84 -13.27 -9.01
CA THR A 142 -8.90 -13.14 -8.01
C THR A 142 -8.36 -12.70 -6.65
N GLY A 143 -8.93 -11.62 -6.13
CA GLY A 143 -8.53 -11.02 -4.86
C GLY A 143 -7.45 -9.95 -4.99
N PHE A 144 -6.92 -9.68 -6.18
CA PHE A 144 -5.95 -8.62 -6.46
C PHE A 144 -6.65 -7.45 -7.19
N ALA A 145 -6.11 -6.23 -7.07
CA ALA A 145 -6.59 -5.11 -7.86
C ALA A 145 -5.44 -4.37 -8.58
N HIS A 146 -5.78 -3.72 -9.68
CA HIS A 146 -4.86 -2.82 -10.38
C HIS A 146 -5.42 -1.40 -10.38
N ILE A 147 -4.55 -0.41 -10.15
CA ILE A 147 -4.84 0.99 -10.43
C ILE A 147 -4.03 1.38 -11.67
N TYR A 148 -4.72 1.56 -12.78
CA TYR A 148 -4.13 2.02 -14.03
C TYR A 148 -4.10 3.53 -14.04
N VAL A 149 -2.91 4.11 -14.13
CA VAL A 149 -2.72 5.55 -14.29
C VAL A 149 -2.33 5.84 -15.73
N LYS A 150 -3.16 6.61 -16.44
CA LYS A 150 -2.85 7.10 -17.79
C LYS A 150 -2.55 8.59 -17.78
N SER A 151 -3.30 9.37 -17.01
CA SER A 151 -3.04 10.77 -16.72
C SER A 151 -3.59 11.12 -15.33
N LEU A 152 -3.41 12.35 -14.86
CA LEU A 152 -3.99 12.81 -13.59
C LEU A 152 -5.53 12.75 -13.58
N SER A 153 -6.17 12.88 -14.75
CA SER A 153 -7.63 12.84 -14.90
C SER A 153 -8.18 11.49 -15.36
N ASP A 154 -7.30 10.55 -15.73
CA ASP A 154 -7.65 9.26 -16.30
C ASP A 154 -6.94 8.16 -15.51
N VAL A 155 -7.57 7.81 -14.39
CA VAL A 155 -7.16 6.76 -13.47
C VAL A 155 -8.34 5.81 -13.27
N LYS A 156 -8.07 4.51 -13.27
CA LYS A 156 -9.10 3.49 -13.08
C LYS A 156 -8.58 2.37 -12.18
N MET A 157 -9.38 2.01 -11.18
CA MET A 157 -9.17 0.78 -10.43
C MET A 157 -10.02 -0.37 -10.98
N VAL A 158 -9.43 -1.56 -11.09
CA VAL A 158 -10.11 -2.79 -11.47
C VAL A 158 -9.84 -3.84 -10.40
N PHE A 159 -10.91 -4.45 -9.88
CA PHE A 159 -10.86 -5.60 -8.98
C PHE A 159 -11.03 -6.88 -9.78
N PHE A 160 -10.26 -7.90 -9.44
CA PHE A 160 -10.31 -9.22 -10.05
C PHE A 160 -10.72 -10.28 -9.04
#